data_AF-A0AA48M1V7-F1
#
_entry.id   AF-A0AA48M1V7-F1
#
_cell.length_a   1.000
_cell.length_b   1.000
_cell.length_c   1.000
_cell.angle_alpha   90.00
_cell.angle_beta   90.00
_cell.angle_gamma   90.00
#
_symmetry.space_group_name_H-M   'P 1'
#
loop_
_entity.id
_entity.type
_entity.pdbx_description
1 polymer ?
#
loop_
_entity_poly.entity_id
_entity_poly.type
_entity_poly.pdbx_seq_one_letter_code
_entity_poly.pdbx_strand_id
1 'polypeptide(L)' 'MAEPPSPMTVIETLRAIGLSDAEIACQELAQGWRIRVQGGLIVYMRKDGQLTVSGKNTHAVRKALGLTSRVKSKPPA' A
#
# COMPACT_ATOMS: atom_id res chain seq x y z
N MET A 1 -10.34 12.84 -9.41
CA MET A 1 -9.37 11.71 -9.39
C MET A 1 -8.72 11.75 -8.03
N ALA A 2 -8.81 10.67 -7.23
CA ALA A 2 -8.12 10.64 -5.95
C ALA A 2 -6.61 10.61 -6.23
N GLU A 3 -5.86 11.57 -5.70
CA GLU A 3 -4.40 11.54 -5.79
C GLU A 3 -3.88 10.24 -5.17
N PRO A 4 -2.82 9.63 -5.75
CA PRO A 4 -2.23 8.46 -5.16
C PRO A 4 -1.81 8.78 -3.73
N PRO A 5 -2.13 7.91 -2.74
CA PRO A 5 -1.79 8.18 -1.34
C PRO A 5 -0.29 8.39 -1.24
N SER A 6 0.15 9.37 -0.45
CA SER A 6 1.58 9.62 -0.26
C SER A 6 2.26 8.44 0.45
N PRO A 7 3.58 8.24 0.30
CA PRO A 7 4.29 7.21 1.07
C PRO A 7 4.14 7.39 2.58
N MET A 8 3.99 8.63 3.07
CA MET A 8 3.67 8.94 4.47
C MET A 8 2.30 8.36 4.89
N THR A 9 1.27 8.54 4.07
CA THR A 9 -0.08 7.99 4.34
C THR A 9 -0.05 6.47 4.46
N VAL A 10 0.76 5.80 3.63
CA VAL A 10 0.94 4.35 3.73
C VAL A 10 1.67 3.98 5.02
N ILE A 11 2.74 4.67 5.39
CA ILE A 11 3.47 4.43 6.64
C ILE A 11 2.55 4.61 7.86
N GLU A 12 1.75 5.67 7.91
CA GLU A 12 0.76 5.90 8.96
C GLU A 12 -0.27 4.77 9.05
N THR A 13 -0.75 4.29 7.90
CA THR A 13 -1.66 3.15 7.83
C THR A 13 -1.00 1.88 8.37
N LEU A 14 0.27 1.65 8.05
CA LEU A 14 1.04 0.52 8.58
C LEU A 14 1.21 0.61 10.10
N ARG A 15 1.47 1.81 10.65
CA ARG A 15 1.49 2.04 12.10
C ARG A 15 0.13 1.77 12.75
N ALA A 16 -0.96 2.20 12.12
CA ALA A 16 -2.32 2.01 12.63
C ALA A 16 -2.73 0.53 12.70
N ILE A 17 -2.15 -0.35 11.88
CA ILE A 17 -2.36 -1.80 11.95
C ILE A 17 -1.36 -2.52 12.86
N GLY A 18 -0.52 -1.77 13.59
CA GLY A 18 0.42 -2.29 14.59
C GLY A 18 1.82 -2.64 14.07
N LEU A 19 2.23 -2.15 12.89
CA LEU A 19 3.61 -2.31 12.41
C LEU A 19 4.49 -1.16 12.93
N SER A 20 5.64 -1.49 13.49
CA SER A 20 6.52 -0.50 14.12
C SER A 20 7.42 0.19 13.10
N ASP A 21 7.78 1.47 13.31
CA ASP A 21 8.71 2.20 12.42
C ASP A 21 10.08 1.54 12.27
N ALA A 22 10.57 0.89 13.34
CA ALA A 22 11.81 0.14 13.30
C ALA A 22 11.80 -0.99 12.25
N GLU A 23 10.61 -1.45 11.87
CA GLU A 23 10.41 -2.50 10.90
C GLU A 23 10.17 -1.94 9.49
N ILE A 24 9.86 -0.65 9.35
CA ILE A 24 9.44 -0.03 8.10
C ILE A 24 10.62 0.68 7.41
N ALA A 25 10.97 0.20 6.22
CA ALA A 25 11.95 0.81 5.34
C ALA A 25 11.27 1.38 4.09
N CYS A 26 11.31 2.70 3.90
CA CYS A 26 10.82 3.36 2.70
C CYS A 26 12.00 3.67 1.75
N GLN A 27 11.86 3.26 0.50
CA GLN A 27 12.84 3.48 -0.55
C GLN A 27 12.15 4.15 -1.75
N GLU A 28 12.67 5.30 -2.16
CA GLU A 28 12.25 5.93 -3.42
C GLU A 28 12.89 5.20 -4.61
N LEU A 29 12.11 5.01 -5.67
CA LEU A 29 12.49 4.37 -6.92
C LEU A 29 12.15 5.30 -8.08
N ALA A 30 12.81 5.14 -9.23
CA ALA A 30 12.54 5.96 -10.42
C ALA A 30 11.04 6.03 -10.78
N GLN A 31 10.32 4.91 -10.61
CA GLN A 31 8.89 4.77 -10.93
C GLN A 31 7.94 4.96 -9.72
N GLY A 32 8.43 5.30 -8.53
CA GLY A 32 7.57 5.52 -7.35
C GLY A 32 8.26 5.18 -6.02
N TRP A 33 7.58 4.48 -5.12
CA TRP A 33 8.07 4.16 -3.78
C TRP A 33 7.90 2.68 -3.45
N ARG A 34 8.87 2.13 -2.71
CA ARG A 34 8.82 0.80 -2.14
C ARG A 34 8.95 0.90 -0.62
N ILE A 35 7.91 0.48 0.08
CA ILE A 35 7.89 0.39 1.53
C ILE A 35 7.99 -1.09 1.89
N ARG A 36 9.03 -1.47 2.62
CA ARG A 36 9.28 -2.84 3.07
C ARG A 36 9.13 -2.90 4.58
N VAL A 37 8.46 -3.93 5.08
CA VAL A 37 8.32 -4.15 6.51
C VAL A 37 9.02 -5.44 6.92
N GLN A 38 9.76 -5.42 8.03
CA GLN A 38 10.28 -6.63 8.67
C GLN A 38 9.11 -7.61 8.89
N GLY A 39 9.31 -8.88 8.53
CA GLY A 39 8.21 -9.86 8.42
C GLY A 39 7.70 -10.13 7.00
N GLY A 40 8.22 -9.39 6.00
CA GLY A 40 8.11 -9.76 4.58
C GLY A 40 6.98 -9.07 3.82
N LEU A 41 6.31 -8.09 4.41
CA LEU A 41 5.36 -7.22 3.71
C LEU A 41 6.12 -6.21 2.84
N ILE A 42 5.65 -6.01 1.62
CA ILE A 42 6.17 -5.04 0.66
C ILE A 42 4.99 -4.31 0.02
N VAL A 43 5.01 -2.99 0.12
CA VAL A 43 4.08 -2.09 -0.57
C VAL A 43 4.85 -1.33 -1.64
N TYR A 44 4.44 -1.50 -2.89
CA TYR A 44 4.92 -0.74 -4.03
C TYR A 44 3.85 0.27 -4.42
N MET A 45 4.24 1.53 -4.51
CA MET A 45 3.44 2.61 -5.07
C MET A 45 4.11 3.10 -6.33
N ARG A 46 3.38 3.11 -7.44
CA ARG A 46 3.85 3.65 -8.70
C ARG A 46 3.35 5.07 -8.89
N LYS A 47 4.10 5.89 -9.62
CA LYS A 47 3.73 7.28 -9.95
C LYS A 47 2.45 7.37 -10.81
N ASP A 48 2.08 6.29 -11.50
CA ASP A 48 0.81 6.16 -12.24
C ASP A 48 -0.41 5.89 -11.33
N GLY A 49 -0.19 5.80 -10.01
CA GLY A 49 -1.21 5.54 -9.01
C GLY A 49 -1.50 4.06 -8.75
N GLN A 50 -0.80 3.13 -9.39
CA GLN A 50 -0.91 1.71 -9.06
C GLN A 50 -0.27 1.39 -7.71
N LEU A 51 -0.99 0.64 -6.90
CA LEU A 51 -0.57 0.18 -5.58
C LEU A 51 -0.54 -1.34 -5.55
N THR A 52 0.65 -1.89 -5.30
CA THR A 52 0.88 -3.34 -5.23
C THR A 52 1.34 -3.70 -3.84
N VAL A 53 0.56 -4.54 -3.15
CA VAL A 53 0.91 -5.06 -1.83
C VAL A 53 1.17 -6.56 -1.95
N SER A 54 2.32 -7.00 -1.43
CA SER A 54 2.78 -8.39 -1.41
C SER A 54 3.36 -8.76 -0.05
N GLY A 55 3.32 -10.04 0.32
CA GLY A 55 3.87 -10.57 1.57
C GLY A 55 2.83 -11.00 2.61
N LYS A 56 3.29 -11.28 3.83
CA LYS A 56 2.42 -11.58 4.97
C LYS A 56 1.61 -10.33 5.36
N ASN A 57 0.38 -10.50 5.85
CA ASN A 57 -0.54 -9.40 6.20
C ASN A 57 -1.00 -8.51 5.03
N THR A 58 -0.79 -8.92 3.77
CA THR A 58 -1.27 -8.20 2.57
C THR A 58 -2.77 -7.88 2.64
N HIS A 59 -3.58 -8.78 3.19
CA HIS A 59 -5.03 -8.58 3.30
C HIS A 59 -5.41 -7.47 4.29
N ALA A 60 -4.71 -7.37 5.42
CA ALA A 60 -4.94 -6.33 6.42
C ALA A 60 -4.53 -4.96 5.86
N VAL A 61 -3.38 -4.89 5.18
CA VAL A 61 -2.84 -3.67 4.59
C VAL A 61 -3.71 -3.18 3.44
N ARG A 62 -4.15 -4.08 2.54
CA ARG A 62 -5.09 -3.70 1.47
C ARG A 62 -6.40 -3.17 2.03
N LYS A 63 -6.91 -3.75 3.11
CA LYS A 63 -8.14 -3.28 3.77
C LYS A 63 -7.94 -1.90 4.41
N ALA A 64 -6.84 -1.71 5.13
CA ALA A 64 -6.50 -0.46 5.78
C ALA A 64 -6.26 0.68 4.77
N LEU A 65 -5.65 0.37 3.62
CA LEU A 65 -5.46 1.31 2.50
C LEU A 65 -6.71 1.50 1.63
N GLY A 66 -7.84 0.88 1.96
CA GLY A 66 -9.06 0.96 1.13
C GLY A 66 -8.95 0.31 -0.25
N LEU A 67 -7.89 -0.46 -0.50
CA LEU A 67 -7.64 -1.20 -1.74
C LEU A 67 -8.52 -2.47 -1.87
N THR A 68 -9.37 -2.74 -0.89
CA THR A 68 -10.32 -3.87 -0.92
C THR A 68 -11.48 -3.68 -1.89
N SER A 69 -11.61 -2.51 -2.49
CA SER A 69 -12.65 -2.23 -3.47
C SER A 69 -12.15 -2.55 -4.88
N ARG A 70 -12.22 -3.83 -5.26
CA ARG A 70 -12.72 -4.10 -6.62
C ARG A 70 -14.13 -3.52 -6.63
N VAL A 71 -14.27 -2.29 -7.12
CA VAL A 71 -15.53 -1.93 -7.77
C VAL A 71 -15.59 -2.88 -8.96
N LYS A 72 -16.23 -4.05 -8.77
CA LYS A 72 -16.89 -4.73 -9.87
C LYS A 72 -17.97 -3.76 -10.33
N SER A 73 -17.62 -2.79 -11.15
CA SER A 73 -18.58 -2.25 -12.09
C SER A 73 -18.87 -3.40 -13.05
N LYS A 74 -19.90 -4.17 -12.69
CA LYS A 74 -20.62 -5.02 -13.63
C LYS A 74 -20.83 -4.16 -14.90
N PRO A 75 -20.39 -4.61 -16.10
CA PRO A 75 -20.76 -3.89 -17.31
C PRO A 75 -22.30 -3.90 -17.35
N PRO A 76 -22.97 -2.75 -17.59
CA PRO A 76 -24.38 -2.81 -17.95
C PRO A 76 -24.48 -3.69 -19.20
N ALA A 77 -25.42 -4.64 -19.13
CA ALA A 77 -25.73 -5.60 -20.17
C ALA A 77 -26.15 -4.92 -21.48
#